data_AF-A0A0P7CBV9-F1
#
_entry.id   AF-A0A0P7CBV9-F1
#
_cell.length_a   1.000
_cell.length_b   1.000
_cell.length_c   1.000
_cell.angle_alpha   90.00
_cell.angle_beta   90.00
_cell.angle_gamma   90.00
#
_symmetry.space_group_name_H-M   'P 1'
#
loop_
_entity.id
_entity.type
_entity.pdbx_description
1 polymer ?
#
loop_
_entity_poly.entity_id
_entity_poly.type
_entity_poly.pdbx_seq_one_letter_code
_entity_poly.pdbx_strand_id
1 'polypeptide(L)'
;MRMSGSGSGSRNPTGGDTGRAPRVDFHHNFLTLPYALEDMLAAARGYRLGITLAHQNLAQLPRHLEESIAANARSKLYFTMSPADAKRLVRHVEPRLSEHDLANLGRFHAATRLVVGGEEAPAFTLRTEKLPAPVPGRAAQIRRELRRRAPTPTPTPPDPTAPPPPADPRRTAR
;
A
#
# COMPACT_ATOMS: atom_id res chain seq x y z
N MET A 1 50.12 -31.41 31.38
CA MET A 1 49.91 -32.12 30.10
C MET A 1 49.00 -31.24 29.23
N ARG A 2 49.56 -30.50 28.26
CA ARG A 2 48.77 -29.85 27.19
C ARG A 2 48.43 -30.92 26.15
N MET A 3 47.22 -30.88 25.58
CA MET A 3 47.03 -30.94 24.12
C MET A 3 45.71 -30.26 23.74
N SER A 4 45.85 -29.28 22.86
CA SER A 4 44.87 -28.52 22.10
C SER A 4 44.36 -29.30 20.90
N GLY A 5 43.11 -29.07 20.51
CA GLY A 5 42.51 -29.56 19.26
C GLY A 5 41.31 -28.73 18.83
N SER A 6 41.57 -27.80 17.91
CA SER A 6 40.61 -26.92 17.20
C SER A 6 39.77 -27.71 16.18
N GLY A 7 38.51 -27.33 16.01
CA GLY A 7 37.60 -27.92 15.03
C GLY A 7 36.30 -27.15 14.88
N SER A 8 36.37 -26.07 14.11
CA SER A 8 35.26 -25.26 13.58
C SER A 8 34.15 -26.12 12.96
N GLY A 9 32.88 -25.79 13.25
CA GLY A 9 31.72 -26.45 12.68
C GLY A 9 30.42 -25.74 13.01
N SER A 10 30.25 -24.52 12.50
CA SER A 10 28.97 -23.81 12.44
C SER A 10 27.93 -24.68 11.73
N ARG A 11 27.02 -25.29 12.49
CA ARG A 11 25.78 -25.86 11.95
C ARG A 11 24.67 -24.83 12.12
N ASN A 12 24.51 -24.00 11.09
CA ASN A 12 23.27 -23.27 10.87
C ASN A 12 22.13 -24.29 10.76
N PRO A 13 21.03 -24.16 11.54
CA PRO A 13 19.81 -24.88 11.21
C PRO A 13 19.23 -24.24 9.94
N THR A 14 19.30 -24.98 8.84
CA THR A 14 18.47 -24.78 7.65
C THR A 14 17.01 -25.01 8.03
N GLY A 15 16.38 -23.95 8.56
CA GLY A 15 14.95 -23.86 8.81
C GLY A 15 14.22 -23.51 7.52
N GLY A 16 13.26 -24.36 7.16
CA GLY A 16 12.53 -24.41 5.91
C GLY A 16 12.02 -23.08 5.36
N ASP A 17 11.98 -23.06 4.03
CA ASP A 17 11.24 -22.16 3.16
C ASP A 17 9.77 -22.05 3.63
N THR A 18 9.51 -21.16 4.60
CA THR A 18 8.15 -20.75 4.93
C THR A 18 7.63 -19.88 3.80
N GLY A 19 6.99 -20.55 2.85
CA GLY A 19 6.00 -20.04 1.91
C GLY A 19 6.02 -18.53 1.70
N ARG A 20 6.94 -18.07 0.84
CA ARG A 20 6.85 -16.72 0.28
C ARG A 20 5.67 -16.70 -0.70
N ALA A 21 4.45 -16.59 -0.17
CA ALA A 21 3.28 -16.26 -0.97
C ALA A 21 3.60 -14.96 -1.72
N PRO A 22 3.40 -14.90 -3.04
CA PRO A 22 3.61 -13.66 -3.79
C PRO A 22 2.79 -12.56 -3.12
N ARG A 23 3.47 -11.47 -2.75
CA ARG A 23 2.86 -10.30 -2.13
C ARG A 23 2.80 -9.20 -3.17
N VAL A 24 1.60 -8.88 -3.64
CA VAL A 24 1.39 -7.75 -4.53
C VAL A 24 1.01 -6.54 -3.67
N ASP A 25 1.84 -5.51 -3.71
CA ASP A 25 1.56 -4.23 -3.07
C ASP A 25 1.04 -3.26 -4.13
N PHE A 26 -0.17 -2.78 -3.93
CA PHE A 26 -0.79 -1.86 -4.86
C PHE A 26 -0.98 -0.49 -4.22
N HIS A 27 -0.35 0.51 -4.83
CA HIS A 27 -0.43 1.92 -4.44
C HIS A 27 -1.11 2.72 -5.57
N HIS A 28 -2.20 3.42 -5.24
CA HIS A 28 -2.88 4.53 -5.97
C HIS A 28 -3.16 4.44 -7.49
N ASN A 29 -2.66 3.45 -8.23
CA ASN A 29 -2.85 3.28 -9.67
C ASN A 29 -4.00 2.28 -9.98
N PHE A 30 -5.06 2.33 -9.18
CA PHE A 30 -6.13 1.33 -9.19
C PHE A 30 -7.29 1.62 -10.14
N LEU A 31 -7.36 2.84 -10.71
CA LEU A 31 -8.54 3.26 -11.46
C LEU A 31 -8.46 2.92 -12.96
N THR A 32 -7.41 2.24 -13.42
CA THR A 32 -7.17 1.91 -14.83
C THR A 32 -6.86 0.43 -15.09
N LEU A 33 -7.12 -0.46 -14.13
CA LEU A 33 -6.98 -1.89 -14.38
C LEU A 33 -8.20 -2.40 -15.18
N PRO A 34 -8.01 -3.10 -16.32
CA PRO A 34 -9.09 -3.61 -17.17
C PRO A 34 -9.86 -4.81 -16.57
N TYR A 35 -9.56 -5.18 -15.32
CA TYR A 35 -10.18 -6.31 -14.62
C TYR A 35 -10.80 -5.82 -13.31
N ALA A 36 -12.02 -6.28 -13.00
CA ALA A 36 -12.70 -5.92 -11.76
C ALA A 36 -11.86 -6.39 -10.57
N LEU A 37 -11.31 -5.45 -9.82
CA LEU A 37 -10.50 -5.70 -8.63
C LEU A 37 -11.23 -6.62 -7.63
N GLU A 38 -12.56 -6.54 -7.58
CA GLU A 38 -13.43 -7.40 -6.80
C GLU A 38 -13.22 -8.90 -7.09
N ASP A 39 -13.24 -9.28 -8.36
CA ASP A 39 -13.09 -10.68 -8.79
C ASP A 39 -11.69 -11.20 -8.44
N MET A 40 -10.67 -10.34 -8.60
CA MET A 40 -9.30 -10.66 -8.22
C MET A 40 -9.18 -10.89 -6.71
N LEU A 41 -9.82 -10.05 -5.88
CA LEU A 41 -9.80 -10.19 -4.43
C LEU A 41 -10.53 -11.45 -3.96
N ALA A 42 -11.64 -11.81 -4.61
CA ALA A 42 -12.36 -13.04 -4.32
C ALA A 42 -11.54 -14.29 -4.71
N ALA A 43 -10.89 -14.28 -5.88
CA ALA A 43 -10.09 -15.39 -6.38
C ALA A 43 -8.75 -15.56 -5.63
N ALA A 44 -8.19 -14.49 -5.04
CA ALA A 44 -6.88 -14.50 -4.40
C ALA A 44 -6.73 -15.58 -3.31
N ARG A 45 -7.82 -15.92 -2.61
CA ARG A 45 -7.82 -16.99 -1.60
C ARG A 45 -7.52 -18.36 -2.21
N GLY A 46 -8.10 -18.68 -3.36
CA GLY A 46 -7.88 -19.94 -4.07
C GLY A 46 -6.44 -20.10 -4.57
N TYR A 47 -5.81 -18.98 -4.93
CA TYR A 47 -4.42 -18.94 -5.41
C TYR A 47 -3.38 -18.74 -4.30
N ARG A 48 -3.79 -18.71 -3.01
CA ARG A 48 -2.91 -18.39 -1.87
C ARG A 48 -2.11 -17.10 -2.08
N LEU A 49 -2.69 -16.12 -2.78
CA LEU A 49 -2.06 -14.86 -3.11
C LEU A 49 -2.22 -13.85 -1.97
N GLY A 50 -1.11 -13.26 -1.54
CA GLY A 50 -1.13 -12.16 -0.57
C GLY A 50 -1.27 -10.83 -1.28
N ILE A 51 -2.34 -10.08 -1.00
CA ILE A 51 -2.54 -8.74 -1.58
C ILE A 51 -2.47 -7.71 -0.46
N THR A 52 -1.68 -6.65 -0.67
CA THR A 52 -1.64 -5.46 0.19
C THR A 52 -2.17 -4.27 -0.61
N LEU A 53 -3.19 -3.61 -0.05
CA LEU A 53 -3.84 -2.44 -0.62
C LEU A 53 -3.57 -1.23 0.27
N ALA A 54 -3.13 -0.13 -0.30
CA ALA A 54 -2.94 1.13 0.41
C ALA A 54 -3.73 2.26 -0.28
N HIS A 55 -4.57 2.95 0.50
CA HIS A 55 -5.44 4.01 -0.02
C HIS A 55 -5.49 5.23 0.89
N GLN A 56 -5.63 6.42 0.29
CA GLN A 56 -5.66 7.70 1.03
C GLN A 56 -6.97 8.48 0.88
N ASN A 57 -7.76 8.27 -0.19
CA ASN A 57 -8.97 9.07 -0.45
C ASN A 57 -10.21 8.20 -0.64
N LEU A 58 -10.83 7.78 0.45
CA LEU A 58 -11.96 6.83 0.40
C LEU A 58 -13.13 7.31 -0.47
N ALA A 59 -13.27 8.62 -0.70
CA ALA A 59 -14.29 9.18 -1.60
C ALA A 59 -14.10 8.81 -3.07
N GLN A 60 -12.87 8.49 -3.50
CA GLN A 60 -12.60 7.99 -4.86
C GLN A 60 -12.91 6.50 -5.02
N LEU A 61 -13.16 5.77 -3.92
CA LEU A 61 -13.57 4.38 -4.01
C LEU A 61 -15.08 4.28 -4.21
N PRO A 62 -15.55 3.62 -5.28
CA PRO A 62 -16.94 3.22 -5.39
C PRO A 62 -17.35 2.37 -4.17
N ARG A 63 -18.59 2.54 -3.69
CA ARG A 63 -19.07 1.84 -2.48
C ARG A 63 -18.97 0.31 -2.60
N HIS A 64 -19.30 -0.27 -3.76
CA HIS A 64 -19.22 -1.72 -3.98
C HIS A 64 -17.78 -2.25 -3.83
N LEU A 65 -16.79 -1.48 -4.29
CA LEU A 65 -15.38 -1.84 -4.15
C LEU A 65 -14.92 -1.72 -2.69
N GLU A 66 -15.37 -0.68 -1.96
CA GLU A 66 -15.13 -0.55 -0.51
C GLU A 66 -15.63 -1.79 0.25
N GLU A 67 -16.85 -2.23 -0.05
CA GLU A 67 -17.49 -3.41 0.56
C GLU A 67 -16.74 -4.71 0.20
N SER A 68 -16.35 -4.87 -1.07
CA SER A 68 -15.57 -6.03 -1.52
C SER A 68 -14.20 -6.10 -0.86
N ILE A 69 -13.49 -4.97 -0.73
CA ILE A 69 -12.23 -4.90 0.01
C ILE A 69 -12.46 -5.23 1.49
N ALA A 70 -13.49 -4.66 2.11
CA ALA A 70 -13.80 -4.91 3.51
C ALA A 70 -14.10 -6.38 3.81
N ALA A 71 -14.79 -7.08 2.90
CA ALA A 71 -15.12 -8.51 3.01
C ALA A 71 -13.91 -9.43 2.77
N ASN A 72 -13.01 -9.06 1.85
CA ASN A 72 -11.90 -9.91 1.46
C ASN A 72 -10.62 -9.66 2.30
N ALA A 73 -10.32 -8.41 2.64
CA ALA A 73 -9.13 -8.01 3.40
C ALA A 73 -9.36 -8.23 4.90
N ARG A 74 -8.98 -9.40 5.42
CA ARG A 74 -9.19 -9.74 6.83
C ARG A 74 -8.32 -8.91 7.78
N SER A 75 -7.07 -8.65 7.40
CA SER A 75 -6.17 -7.76 8.14
C SER A 75 -6.33 -6.32 7.65
N LYS A 76 -6.57 -5.39 8.58
CA LYS A 76 -6.84 -3.97 8.31
C LYS A 76 -5.91 -3.10 9.16
N LEU A 77 -5.38 -2.06 8.53
CA LEU A 77 -4.49 -1.07 9.14
C LEU A 77 -5.00 0.33 8.78
N TYR A 78 -5.24 1.15 9.78
CA TYR A 78 -5.79 2.48 9.65
C TYR A 78 -4.86 3.50 10.31
N PHE A 79 -4.38 4.47 9.53
CA PHE A 79 -3.73 5.65 10.07
C PHE A 79 -4.78 6.73 10.37
N THR A 80 -4.32 7.86 10.92
CA THR A 80 -5.16 9.05 11.12
C THR A 80 -5.93 9.37 9.84
N MET A 81 -7.24 9.55 9.97
CA MET A 81 -8.15 9.77 8.84
C MET A 81 -9.11 10.91 9.12
N SER A 82 -9.84 11.35 8.09
CA SER A 82 -10.87 12.38 8.25
C SER A 82 -12.05 11.85 9.10
N PRO A 83 -12.79 12.71 9.82
CA PRO A 83 -13.97 12.28 10.57
C PRO A 83 -15.03 11.56 9.70
N ALA A 84 -15.16 11.96 8.43
CA ALA A 84 -16.08 11.32 7.49
C ALA A 84 -15.66 9.87 7.17
N ASP A 85 -14.35 9.63 6.99
CA ASP A 85 -13.83 8.28 6.76
C ASP A 85 -13.87 7.45 8.03
N ALA A 86 -13.59 8.06 9.20
CA ALA A 86 -13.66 7.41 10.50
C ALA A 86 -15.06 6.84 10.76
N LYS A 87 -16.11 7.65 10.54
CA LYS A 87 -17.50 7.23 10.67
C LYS A 87 -17.86 6.04 9.78
N ARG A 88 -17.28 5.98 8.58
CA ARG A 88 -17.48 4.82 7.68
C ARG A 88 -16.76 3.61 8.25
N LEU A 89 -15.49 3.74 8.61
CA LEU A 89 -14.61 2.60 8.88
C LEU A 89 -14.67 2.07 10.32
N VAL A 90 -15.24 2.82 11.28
CA VAL A 90 -15.28 2.46 12.71
C VAL A 90 -15.88 1.08 12.97
N ARG A 91 -16.89 0.67 12.18
CA ARG A 91 -17.56 -0.64 12.23
C ARG A 91 -16.59 -1.83 12.19
N HIS A 92 -15.38 -1.65 11.65
CA HIS A 92 -14.36 -2.69 11.56
C HIS A 92 -13.54 -2.86 12.84
N VAL A 93 -13.49 -1.84 13.69
CA VAL A 93 -12.64 -1.77 14.89
C VAL A 93 -13.41 -1.66 16.20
N GLU A 94 -14.73 -1.50 16.13
CA GLU A 94 -15.61 -1.61 17.29
C GLU A 94 -15.54 -3.02 17.93
N PRO A 95 -15.76 -3.11 19.26
CA PRO A 95 -16.04 -2.01 20.20
C PRO A 95 -14.76 -1.41 20.81
N ARG A 96 -13.56 -1.81 20.35
CA ARG A 96 -12.29 -1.45 21.01
C ARG A 96 -11.84 -0.03 20.72
N LEU A 97 -12.21 0.50 19.56
CA LEU A 97 -11.84 1.84 19.10
C LEU A 97 -13.08 2.56 18.56
N SER A 98 -13.15 3.87 18.80
CA SER A 98 -14.22 4.75 18.36
C SER A 98 -13.86 5.55 17.12
N GLU A 99 -14.86 6.21 16.52
CA GLU A 99 -14.66 7.17 15.42
C GLU A 99 -13.69 8.27 15.82
N HIS A 100 -13.80 8.75 17.07
CA HIS A 100 -12.95 9.79 17.61
C HIS A 100 -11.49 9.32 17.70
N ASP A 101 -11.25 8.06 18.10
CA ASP A 101 -9.89 7.51 18.17
C ASP A 101 -9.24 7.46 16.80
N LEU A 102 -9.99 7.00 15.78
CA LEU A 102 -9.51 6.91 14.39
C LEU A 102 -9.15 8.28 13.80
N ALA A 103 -9.95 9.31 14.11
CA ALA A 103 -9.70 10.67 13.65
C ALA A 103 -8.54 11.37 14.37
N ASN A 104 -8.19 10.92 15.59
CA ASN A 104 -7.19 11.57 16.45
C ASN A 104 -5.94 10.71 16.69
N LEU A 105 -5.70 9.68 15.88
CA LEU A 105 -4.45 8.91 15.93
C LEU A 105 -3.24 9.83 15.82
N GLY A 106 -2.31 9.69 16.76
CA GLY A 106 -1.06 10.45 16.76
C GLY A 106 -0.14 10.05 15.60
N ARG A 107 0.88 10.87 15.35
CA ARG A 107 1.91 10.54 14.35
C ARG A 107 2.53 9.19 14.67
N PHE A 108 2.72 8.37 13.63
CA PHE A 108 3.20 6.99 13.73
C PHE A 108 2.29 6.05 14.52
N HIS A 109 1.04 6.42 14.81
CA HIS A 109 0.07 5.48 15.38
C HIS A 109 -0.85 4.96 14.29
N ALA A 110 -1.23 3.69 14.41
CA ALA A 110 -2.22 3.06 13.55
C ALA A 110 -3.19 2.25 14.41
N ALA A 111 -4.47 2.31 14.07
CA ALA A 111 -5.50 1.40 14.55
C ALA A 111 -5.55 0.17 13.64
N THR A 112 -5.61 -1.02 14.23
CA THR A 112 -5.42 -2.26 13.47
C THR A 112 -6.35 -3.35 13.92
N ARG A 113 -6.69 -4.23 12.99
CA ARG A 113 -7.36 -5.51 13.23
C ARG A 113 -6.67 -6.54 12.36
N LEU A 114 -5.90 -7.43 12.97
CA LEU A 114 -5.02 -8.35 12.24
C LEU A 114 -5.49 -9.79 12.40
N VAL A 115 -5.24 -10.61 11.39
CA VAL A 115 -5.30 -12.06 11.52
C VAL A 115 -3.95 -12.58 12.03
N VAL A 116 -3.95 -13.21 13.20
CA VAL A 116 -2.76 -13.79 13.83
C VAL A 116 -3.05 -15.26 14.10
N GLY A 117 -2.20 -16.18 13.62
CA GLY A 117 -2.43 -17.62 13.80
C GLY A 117 -3.68 -18.16 13.09
N GLY A 118 -4.23 -17.43 12.11
CA GLY A 118 -5.47 -17.80 11.41
C GLY A 118 -6.76 -17.23 12.04
N GLU A 119 -6.65 -16.63 13.22
CA GLU A 119 -7.77 -16.01 13.93
C GLU A 119 -7.72 -14.49 13.88
N GLU A 120 -8.88 -13.85 13.86
CA GLU A 120 -8.97 -12.39 13.93
C GLU A 120 -8.73 -11.92 15.36
N ALA A 121 -7.65 -11.17 15.55
CA ALA A 121 -7.37 -10.51 16.81
C ALA A 121 -8.36 -9.34 17.03
N PRO A 122 -8.74 -9.05 18.29
CA PRO A 122 -9.46 -7.82 18.63
C PRO A 122 -8.72 -6.59 18.11
N ALA A 123 -9.43 -5.51 17.80
CA ALA A 123 -8.75 -4.30 17.33
C ALA A 123 -7.85 -3.69 18.42
N PHE A 124 -6.67 -3.22 18.02
CA PHE A 124 -5.68 -2.60 18.89
C PHE A 124 -4.86 -1.54 18.13
N THR A 125 -4.22 -0.65 18.85
CA THR A 125 -3.32 0.36 18.28
C THR A 125 -1.88 -0.12 18.30
N LEU A 126 -1.13 0.24 17.26
CA LEU A 126 0.32 0.04 17.20
C LEU A 126 1.03 1.35 16.91
N ARG A 127 2.33 1.38 17.22
CA ARG A 127 3.23 2.47 16.87
C ARG A 127 4.21 2.00 15.81
N THR A 128 4.27 2.70 14.69
CA THR A 128 5.22 2.44 13.61
C THR A 128 6.58 3.03 13.95
N GLU A 129 7.64 2.38 13.47
CA GLU A 129 8.98 2.92 13.60
C GLU A 129 9.20 4.07 12.61
N LYS A 130 10.06 5.01 13.00
CA LYS A 130 10.49 6.08 12.10
C LYS A 130 11.26 5.45 10.95
N LEU A 131 10.86 5.78 9.72
CA LEU A 131 11.59 5.34 8.53
C LEU A 131 13.08 5.76 8.67
N PRO A 132 14.04 4.87 8.34
CA PRO A 132 15.45 5.22 8.32
C PRO A 132 15.70 6.49 7.49
N ALA A 133 16.77 7.20 7.83
CA ALA A 133 17.12 8.43 7.11
C ALA A 133 17.19 8.15 5.60
N PRO A 134 16.61 9.04 4.76
CA PRO A 134 16.66 8.87 3.31
C PRO A 134 18.12 8.73 2.86
N VAL A 135 18.42 7.72 2.06
CA VAL A 135 19.75 7.60 1.44
C VAL A 135 19.92 8.78 0.48
N PRO A 136 20.88 9.70 0.72
CA PRO A 136 21.08 10.85 -0.15
C PRO A 136 21.26 10.42 -1.61
N GLY A 137 20.59 11.11 -2.53
CA GLY A 137 20.66 10.82 -3.97
C GLY A 137 19.81 9.65 -4.47
N ARG A 138 19.32 8.74 -3.60
CA ARG A 138 18.51 7.57 -4.03
C ARG A 138 17.21 7.97 -4.72
N ALA A 139 16.52 9.00 -4.23
CA ALA A 139 15.33 9.52 -4.88
C ALA A 139 15.62 10.08 -6.29
N ALA A 140 16.77 10.74 -6.48
CA ALA A 140 17.19 11.23 -7.79
C ALA A 140 17.55 10.08 -8.75
N GLN A 141 18.20 9.04 -8.24
CA GLN A 141 18.49 7.82 -9.00
C GLN A 141 17.19 7.12 -9.44
N ILE A 142 16.24 6.92 -8.52
CA ILE A 142 14.93 6.32 -8.84
C ILE A 142 14.21 7.15 -9.90
N ARG A 143 14.15 8.49 -9.74
CA ARG A 143 13.53 9.37 -10.75
C ARG A 143 14.21 9.28 -12.11
N ARG A 144 15.54 9.19 -12.16
CA ARG A 144 16.31 9.04 -13.41
C ARG A 144 16.03 7.70 -14.08
N GLU A 145 16.02 6.61 -13.32
CA GLU A 145 15.72 5.28 -13.82
C GLU A 145 14.28 5.17 -14.31
N LEU A 146 13.32 5.75 -13.59
CA LEU A 146 11.91 5.81 -14.03
C LEU A 146 11.77 6.61 -15.32
N ARG A 147 12.45 7.75 -15.47
CA ARG A 147 12.44 8.51 -16.73
C ARG A 147 13.06 7.72 -17.89
N ARG A 148 14.11 6.94 -17.66
CA ARG A 148 14.73 6.10 -18.71
C ARG A 148 13.81 4.96 -19.15
N ARG A 149 12.98 4.45 -18.24
CA ARG A 149 12.04 3.34 -18.48
C ARG A 149 10.66 3.81 -18.93
N ALA A 150 10.33 5.08 -18.72
CA ALA A 150 9.07 5.64 -19.17
C ALA A 150 9.04 5.59 -20.71
N PRO A 151 7.97 5.06 -21.31
CA PRO A 151 7.81 5.12 -22.76
C PRO A 151 7.83 6.60 -23.17
N THR A 152 8.62 6.92 -24.19
CA THR A 152 8.57 8.25 -24.82
C THR A 152 7.13 8.49 -25.23
N PRO A 153 6.47 9.58 -24.80
CA PRO A 153 5.17 9.92 -25.34
C PRO A 153 5.35 10.07 -26.84
N THR A 154 4.73 9.18 -27.62
CA THR A 154 4.67 9.34 -29.07
C THR A 154 4.03 10.71 -29.31
N PRO A 155 4.73 11.68 -29.93
CA PRO A 155 4.08 12.93 -30.28
C PRO A 155 2.90 12.57 -31.18
N THR A 156 1.68 12.80 -30.68
CA THR A 156 0.49 12.74 -31.52
C THR A 156 0.72 13.74 -32.65
N PRO A 157 0.70 13.33 -33.93
CA PRO A 157 0.80 14.26 -35.03
C PRO A 157 -0.26 15.34 -34.83
N PRO A 158 0.07 16.63 -35.02
CA PRO A 158 -0.91 17.69 -34.89
C PRO A 158 -2.08 17.38 -35.83
N ASP A 159 -3.28 17.27 -35.26
CA ASP A 159 -4.49 17.08 -36.02
C ASP A 159 -4.72 18.32 -36.90
N PRO A 160 -4.66 18.21 -38.24
CA PRO A 160 -4.70 19.37 -39.13
C PRO A 160 -6.07 20.10 -39.09
N THR A 161 -7.09 19.52 -38.46
CA THR A 161 -8.40 20.13 -38.24
C THR A 161 -8.58 20.70 -36.83
N ALA A 162 -7.60 20.55 -35.93
CA ALA A 162 -7.69 21.10 -34.59
C ALA A 162 -7.60 22.63 -34.61
N PRO A 163 -8.51 23.36 -33.95
CA PRO A 163 -8.39 24.80 -33.79
C PRO A 163 -7.09 25.13 -33.05
N PRO A 164 -6.44 26.27 -33.38
CA PRO A 164 -5.20 26.66 -32.73
C PRO A 164 -5.39 26.72 -31.21
N PRO A 165 -4.44 26.21 -30.42
CA PRO A 165 -4.55 26.22 -28.97
C PRO A 165 -4.73 27.67 -28.49
N PRO A 166 -5.64 27.93 -27.54
CA PRO A 166 -5.83 29.27 -27.00
C PRO A 166 -4.52 29.79 -26.45
N ALA A 167 -4.21 31.06 -26.75
CA ALA A 167 -2.98 31.70 -26.32
C ALA A 167 -2.79 31.55 -24.80
N ASP A 168 -1.65 31.00 -24.39
CA ASP A 168 -1.31 30.81 -22.98
C ASP A 168 -1.25 32.18 -22.27
N PRO A 169 -2.16 32.47 -21.32
CA PRO A 169 -2.19 33.75 -20.62
C PRO A 169 -0.95 34.00 -19.75
N ARG A 170 -0.05 33.01 -19.59
CA ARG A 170 1.24 33.17 -18.89
C ARG A 170 2.34 33.75 -19.77
N ARG A 171 2.11 33.88 -21.08
CA ARG A 171 3.11 34.34 -22.05
C ARG A 171 2.93 35.80 -22.48
N THR A 172 1.89 36.48 -21.99
CA THR A 172 1.52 37.85 -22.38
C THR A 172 1.91 38.94 -21.37
N ALA A 173 2.68 38.62 -20.32
CA ALA A 173 3.26 39.64 -19.45
C ALA A 173 4.75 39.81 -19.75
N ARG A 174 5.08 40.79 -20.61
CA ARG A 174 6.41 41.39 -20.72
C ARG A 174 6.27 42.90 -20.68
#